data_AF-A0A0S8KUD1-F1
#
_entry.id   AF-A0A0S8KUD1-F1
#
_cell.length_a   1.000
_cell.length_b   1.000
_cell.length_c   1.000
_cell.angle_alpha   90.00
_cell.angle_beta   90.00
_cell.angle_gamma   90.00
#
_symmetry.space_group_name_H-M   'P 1'
#
loop_
_entity.id
_entity.type
_entity.pdbx_description
1 polymer ?
#
loop_
_entity_poly.entity_id
_entity_poly.type
_entity_poly.pdbx_seq_one_letter_code
_entity_poly.pdbx_strand_id
1 'polypeptide(L)'
;MIRMHKMAIYALAATLALIAITGCRKREPAPEPEVRQVQPTTPETEKAVGAQPTLRQGIKLKAAGEPIDVEIGHLVPCVCDWNSDGKKDLIVGQFNSGAIRLYLNQGTDTEPVFNDFSLLQAGGKQIRLDAG
;
A
#
# COMPACT_ATOMS: atom_id res chain seq x y z
N MET A 1 -54.11 34.30 18.96
CA MET A 1 -52.91 33.73 19.65
C MET A 1 -52.19 32.81 18.66
N ILE A 2 -50.87 32.61 18.77
CA ILE A 2 -49.94 32.06 17.74
C ILE A 2 -49.32 33.14 16.82
N ARG A 3 -48.67 34.17 17.38
CA ARG A 3 -47.75 35.03 16.61
C ARG A 3 -46.50 35.50 17.38
N MET A 4 -46.07 34.74 18.40
CA MET A 4 -44.88 35.10 19.20
C MET A 4 -43.79 34.02 19.29
N HIS A 5 -43.99 32.82 18.73
CA HIS A 5 -43.01 31.72 18.85
C HIS A 5 -42.02 31.59 17.68
N LYS A 6 -42.26 32.24 16.53
CA LYS A 6 -41.32 32.17 15.40
C LYS A 6 -40.18 33.20 15.47
N MET A 7 -40.32 34.29 16.23
CA MET A 7 -39.30 35.34 16.33
C MET A 7 -38.14 34.96 17.27
N ALA A 8 -38.39 34.12 18.29
CA ALA A 8 -37.36 33.71 19.24
C ALA A 8 -36.34 32.70 18.67
N ILE A 9 -36.75 31.88 17.69
CA ILE A 9 -35.88 30.87 17.07
C ILE A 9 -34.89 31.51 16.09
N TYR A 10 -35.30 32.56 15.36
CA TYR A 10 -34.42 33.27 14.44
C TYR A 10 -33.31 34.07 15.15
N ALA A 11 -33.53 34.53 16.39
CA ALA A 11 -32.52 35.23 17.18
C ALA A 11 -31.41 34.29 17.70
N LEU A 12 -31.72 33.02 18.01
CA LEU A 12 -30.71 32.05 18.47
C LEU A 12 -29.89 31.47 17.29
N ALA A 13 -30.50 31.31 16.12
CA ALA A 13 -29.80 30.83 14.92
C ALA A 13 -28.82 31.87 14.33
N ALA A 14 -29.13 33.18 14.41
CA ALA A 14 -28.25 34.24 13.93
C ALA A 14 -27.00 34.43 14.83
N THR A 15 -27.11 34.09 16.12
CA THR A 15 -25.98 34.23 17.07
C THR A 15 -24.95 33.10 16.90
N LEU A 16 -25.37 31.89 16.49
CA LEU A 16 -24.44 30.80 16.15
C LEU A 16 -23.71 31.00 14.81
N ALA A 17 -24.30 31.73 13.86
CA ALA A 17 -23.66 32.02 12.58
C ALA A 17 -22.54 33.08 12.69
N LEU A 18 -22.62 34.00 13.67
CA LEU A 18 -21.61 35.05 13.85
C LEU A 18 -20.35 34.58 14.60
N ILE A 19 -20.45 33.52 15.41
CA ILE A 19 -19.31 32.88 16.08
C ILE A 19 -18.42 32.14 15.07
N ALA A 20 -18.98 31.64 13.97
CA ALA A 20 -18.24 30.91 12.93
C ALA A 20 -17.38 31.81 12.01
N ILE A 21 -17.67 33.11 11.90
CA ILE A 21 -16.97 34.03 10.98
C ILE A 21 -15.78 34.74 11.67
N THR A 22 -15.80 34.85 13.00
CA THR A 22 -14.72 35.51 13.78
C THR A 22 -13.49 34.59 14.00
N GLY A 23 -13.60 33.30 13.68
CA GLY A 23 -12.54 32.29 13.82
C GLY A 23 -11.65 32.11 12.57
N CYS A 24 -11.98 32.73 11.44
CA CYS A 24 -11.16 32.68 10.23
C CYS A 24 -9.94 33.62 10.33
N ARG A 25 -9.04 33.34 11.28
CA ARG A 25 -7.66 33.84 11.15
C ARG A 25 -7.09 33.22 9.88
N LYS A 26 -6.63 34.06 8.95
CA LYS A 26 -5.76 33.61 7.85
C LYS A 26 -4.69 32.72 8.47
N ARG A 27 -4.63 31.44 8.05
CA ARG A 27 -3.46 30.63 8.36
C ARG A 27 -2.33 31.26 7.56
N GLU A 28 -1.49 32.02 8.24
CA GLU A 28 -0.15 32.30 7.75
C GLU A 28 0.44 30.92 7.40
N PRO A 29 0.95 30.69 6.18
CA PRO A 29 1.63 29.45 5.88
C PRO A 29 2.74 29.29 6.93
N ALA A 30 2.80 28.12 7.56
CA ALA A 30 3.89 27.82 8.48
C ALA A 30 5.21 28.12 7.78
N PRO A 31 6.19 28.78 8.44
CA PRO A 31 7.51 28.94 7.85
C PRO A 31 7.99 27.55 7.43
N GLU A 32 8.43 27.43 6.17
CA GLU A 32 9.01 26.20 5.66
C GLU A 32 10.04 25.71 6.69
N PRO A 33 10.01 24.41 7.07
CA PRO A 33 11.01 23.92 8.01
C PRO A 33 12.37 24.19 7.37
N GLU A 34 13.13 25.09 7.99
CA GLU A 34 14.52 25.35 7.63
C GLU A 34 15.18 23.99 7.53
N VAL A 35 15.69 23.67 6.35
CA VAL A 35 16.36 22.40 6.07
C VAL A 35 17.65 22.41 6.87
N ARG A 36 17.53 22.11 8.16
CA ARG A 36 18.66 21.79 9.01
C ARG A 36 19.18 20.49 8.43
N GLN A 37 20.31 20.57 7.74
CA GLN A 37 21.02 19.39 7.31
C GLN A 37 21.37 18.59 8.56
N VAL A 38 20.51 17.64 8.90
CA VAL A 38 20.78 16.61 9.88
C VAL A 38 21.85 15.76 9.23
N GLN A 39 23.11 16.01 9.59
CA GLN A 39 24.17 15.03 9.36
C GLN A 39 23.67 13.72 10.00
N PRO A 40 23.59 12.60 9.25
CA PRO A 40 23.13 11.35 9.82
C PRO A 40 24.12 10.90 10.89
N THR A 41 23.76 11.10 12.15
CA THR A 41 24.50 10.59 13.31
C THR A 41 23.72 9.44 13.95
N THR A 42 23.67 8.31 13.25
CA THR A 42 23.43 6.99 13.86
C THR A 42 24.24 5.96 13.06
N PRO A 43 24.98 5.04 13.69
CA PRO A 43 25.82 4.08 12.99
C PRO A 43 24.94 2.98 12.41
N GLU A 44 24.39 3.20 11.21
CA GLU A 44 23.93 2.09 10.39
C GLU A 44 25.18 1.36 9.89
N THR A 45 25.37 0.16 10.43
CA THR A 45 26.36 -0.83 9.99
C THR A 45 26.52 -0.76 8.49
N GLU A 46 27.67 -0.25 8.06
CA GLU A 46 28.09 -0.07 6.68
C GLU A 46 28.17 -1.45 6.02
N LYS A 47 27.03 -1.93 5.50
CA LYS A 47 26.95 -3.23 4.83
C LYS A 47 27.51 -3.07 3.44
N ALA A 48 28.82 -3.30 3.33
CA ALA A 48 29.62 -3.56 2.12
C ALA A 48 28.88 -3.32 0.79
N VAL A 49 28.93 -2.08 0.29
CA VAL A 49 28.62 -1.77 -1.11
C VAL A 49 29.82 -2.22 -1.95
N GLY A 50 29.69 -3.34 -2.67
CA GLY A 50 30.69 -3.75 -3.66
C GLY A 50 30.90 -5.25 -3.87
N ALA A 51 30.35 -6.13 -3.03
CA ALA A 51 30.46 -7.56 -3.26
C ALA A 51 29.38 -8.05 -4.24
N GLN A 52 29.79 -8.61 -5.37
CA GLN A 52 28.88 -9.35 -6.26
C GLN A 52 28.23 -10.48 -5.45
N PRO A 53 26.90 -10.55 -5.34
CA PRO A 53 26.26 -11.62 -4.59
C PRO A 53 26.60 -12.96 -5.24
N THR A 54 27.19 -13.88 -4.48
CA THR A 54 27.31 -15.27 -4.94
C THR A 54 25.94 -15.90 -4.85
N LEU A 55 25.31 -16.07 -6.01
CA LEU A 55 24.02 -16.74 -6.11
C LEU A 55 24.23 -18.25 -6.06
N ARG A 56 23.33 -18.95 -5.37
CA ARG A 56 23.24 -20.41 -5.47
C ARG A 56 22.62 -20.78 -6.81
N GLN A 57 22.68 -22.06 -7.16
CA GLN A 57 21.93 -22.58 -8.30
C GLN A 57 20.45 -22.19 -8.18
N GLY A 58 19.89 -21.67 -9.27
CA GLY A 58 18.47 -21.31 -9.33
C GLY A 58 17.60 -22.53 -9.11
N ILE A 59 16.54 -22.35 -8.31
CA ILE A 59 15.51 -23.36 -8.07
C ILE A 59 14.20 -22.90 -8.71
N LYS A 60 13.38 -23.85 -9.15
CA LYS A 60 12.00 -23.55 -9.55
C LYS A 60 11.18 -23.31 -8.28
N LEU A 61 10.48 -22.17 -8.22
CA LEU A 61 9.46 -21.96 -7.20
C LEU A 61 8.28 -22.90 -7.47
N LYS A 62 7.69 -23.41 -6.40
CA LYS A 62 6.61 -24.40 -6.46
C LYS A 62 5.40 -23.92 -5.67
N ALA A 63 4.22 -24.23 -6.17
CA ALA A 63 2.96 -24.13 -5.45
C ALA A 63 2.34 -25.53 -5.36
N ALA A 64 1.96 -25.97 -4.16
CA ALA A 64 1.47 -27.33 -3.90
C ALA A 64 2.39 -28.45 -4.45
N GLY A 65 3.71 -28.23 -4.47
CA GLY A 65 4.70 -29.19 -4.95
C GLY A 65 5.01 -29.15 -6.45
N GLU A 66 4.16 -28.49 -7.24
CA GLU A 66 4.32 -28.32 -8.69
C GLU A 66 5.00 -26.98 -9.03
N PRO A 67 5.81 -26.91 -10.09
CA PRO A 67 6.39 -25.64 -10.53
C PRO A 67 5.32 -24.57 -10.78
N ILE A 68 5.56 -23.35 -10.31
CA ILE A 68 4.70 -22.21 -10.64
C ILE A 68 4.89 -21.89 -12.13
N ASP A 69 3.91 -22.29 -12.93
CA ASP A 69 3.80 -21.96 -14.34
C ASP A 69 2.59 -21.04 -14.53
N VAL A 70 2.88 -19.82 -15.01
CA VAL A 70 1.88 -18.80 -15.32
C VAL A 70 1.68 -18.64 -16.83
N GLU A 71 2.08 -19.66 -17.59
CA GLU A 71 2.00 -19.73 -19.05
C GLU A 71 2.93 -18.70 -19.74
N ILE A 72 2.76 -18.52 -21.06
CA ILE A 72 3.58 -17.64 -21.90
C ILE A 72 3.42 -16.19 -21.42
N GLY A 73 4.51 -15.47 -21.13
CA GLY A 73 4.42 -14.03 -20.82
C GLY A 73 5.75 -13.35 -20.49
N HIS A 74 5.77 -12.02 -20.64
CA HIS A 74 6.80 -11.15 -20.06
C HIS A 74 6.43 -10.90 -18.59
N LEU A 75 7.15 -11.54 -17.68
CA LEU A 75 6.80 -11.58 -16.26
C LEU A 75 7.73 -10.66 -15.47
N VAL A 76 7.14 -9.82 -14.62
CA VAL A 76 7.87 -9.06 -13.59
C VAL A 76 7.34 -9.51 -12.23
N PRO A 77 7.89 -10.60 -11.64
CA PRO A 77 7.46 -11.04 -10.32
C PRO A 77 7.80 -9.99 -9.27
N CYS A 78 6.90 -9.79 -8.32
CA CYS A 78 7.12 -8.93 -7.16
C CYS A 78 7.11 -9.77 -5.89
N VAL A 79 8.09 -9.55 -5.01
CA VAL A 79 8.21 -10.22 -3.72
C VAL A 79 8.14 -9.18 -2.62
N CYS A 80 7.07 -9.23 -1.82
CA CYS A 80 6.79 -8.27 -0.76
C CYS A 80 5.95 -8.92 0.34
N ASP A 81 5.95 -8.33 1.53
CA ASP A 81 5.00 -8.70 2.59
C ASP A 81 3.65 -8.05 2.25
N TRP A 82 2.77 -8.82 1.60
CA TRP A 82 1.53 -8.28 1.04
C TRP A 82 0.45 -8.14 2.11
N ASN A 83 0.35 -9.12 3.02
CA ASN A 83 -0.69 -9.18 4.05
C ASN A 83 -0.22 -8.62 5.41
N SER A 84 1.00 -8.10 5.51
CA SER A 84 1.61 -7.58 6.75
C SER A 84 1.78 -8.63 7.85
N ASP A 85 2.04 -9.88 7.48
CA ASP A 85 2.31 -10.97 8.43
C ASP A 85 3.80 -11.17 8.72
N GLY A 86 4.66 -10.36 8.10
CA GLY A 86 6.12 -10.41 8.24
C GLY A 86 6.80 -11.43 7.33
N LYS A 87 6.08 -12.11 6.44
CA LYS A 87 6.63 -13.07 5.48
C LYS A 87 6.62 -12.49 4.07
N LYS A 88 7.55 -12.94 3.23
CA LYS A 88 7.61 -12.55 1.82
C LYS A 88 6.64 -13.36 0.98
N ASP A 89 5.61 -12.71 0.47
CA ASP A 89 4.66 -13.24 -0.50
C ASP A 89 5.15 -13.03 -1.94
N LEU A 90 4.56 -13.79 -2.87
CA LEU A 90 4.88 -13.74 -4.30
C LEU A 90 3.68 -13.26 -5.12
N ILE A 91 3.87 -12.22 -5.91
CA ILE A 91 2.87 -11.68 -6.83
C ILE A 91 3.39 -11.86 -8.26
N VAL A 92 2.58 -12.48 -9.12
CA VAL A 92 2.96 -12.80 -10.50
C VAL A 92 1.80 -12.48 -11.45
N GLY A 93 2.10 -11.73 -12.52
CA GLY A 93 1.14 -11.52 -13.61
C GLY A 93 0.98 -12.77 -14.49
N GLN A 94 -0.21 -12.97 -15.05
CA GLN A 94 -0.51 -13.97 -16.06
C GLN A 94 -0.89 -13.25 -17.35
N PHE A 95 -0.11 -13.45 -18.41
CA PHE A 95 -0.28 -12.71 -19.66
C PHE A 95 -1.60 -13.05 -20.37
N ASN A 96 -1.91 -14.34 -20.58
CA ASN A 96 -3.10 -14.77 -21.33
C ASN A 96 -4.42 -14.26 -20.75
N SER A 97 -4.54 -14.24 -19.42
CA SER A 97 -5.75 -13.80 -18.73
C SER A 97 -5.70 -12.33 -18.31
N GLY A 98 -4.54 -11.66 -18.44
CA GLY A 98 -4.28 -10.36 -17.86
C GLY A 98 -4.38 -10.33 -16.32
N ALA A 99 -4.55 -11.48 -15.67
CA ALA A 99 -4.78 -11.55 -14.23
C ALA A 99 -3.48 -11.41 -13.45
N ILE A 100 -3.61 -11.08 -12.17
CA ILE A 100 -2.48 -11.07 -11.23
C ILE A 100 -2.76 -12.15 -10.19
N ARG A 101 -1.85 -13.12 -10.06
CA ARG A 101 -1.88 -14.18 -9.06
C ARG A 101 -1.08 -13.75 -7.83
N LEU A 102 -1.67 -13.90 -6.65
CA LEU A 102 -1.05 -13.69 -5.35
C LEU A 102 -0.88 -15.04 -4.66
N TYR A 103 0.36 -15.41 -4.36
CA TYR A 103 0.74 -16.58 -3.59
C TYR A 103 1.19 -16.14 -2.20
N LEU A 104 0.41 -16.48 -1.17
CA LEU A 104 0.77 -16.21 0.22
C LEU A 104 1.79 -17.22 0.72
N ASN A 105 2.82 -16.74 1.42
CA ASN A 105 3.83 -17.59 2.00
C ASN A 105 3.37 -18.15 3.36
N GLN A 106 3.09 -19.46 3.39
CA GLN A 106 2.67 -20.15 4.61
C GLN A 106 3.86 -20.66 5.44
N GLY A 107 5.08 -20.58 4.92
CA GLY A 107 6.33 -20.98 5.57
C GLY A 107 7.07 -19.81 6.22
N THR A 108 8.36 -19.69 5.89
CA THR A 108 9.26 -18.62 6.33
C THR A 108 9.94 -17.95 5.14
N ASP A 109 10.66 -16.85 5.36
CA ASP A 109 11.45 -16.20 4.28
C ASP A 109 12.60 -17.08 3.78
N THR A 110 13.17 -17.93 4.64
CA THR A 110 14.25 -18.86 4.28
C THR A 110 13.75 -20.16 3.66
N GLU A 111 12.53 -20.57 4.01
CA GLU A 111 11.87 -21.78 3.54
C GLU A 111 10.40 -21.45 3.20
N PRO A 112 10.15 -20.81 2.05
CA PRO A 112 8.80 -20.40 1.67
C PRO A 112 7.94 -21.59 1.26
N VAL A 113 6.66 -21.55 1.62
CA VAL A 113 5.67 -22.58 1.26
C VAL A 113 4.49 -21.90 0.60
N PHE A 114 4.36 -22.08 -0.72
CA PHE A 114 3.20 -21.63 -1.48
C PHE A 114 2.29 -22.84 -1.74
N ASN A 115 0.99 -22.69 -1.43
CA ASN A 115 0.01 -23.76 -1.63
C ASN A 115 -0.86 -23.48 -2.86
N ASP A 116 -1.57 -22.36 -2.84
CA ASP A 116 -2.47 -21.93 -3.91
C ASP A 116 -2.28 -20.43 -4.17
N PHE A 117 -2.96 -19.92 -5.20
CA PHE A 117 -3.02 -18.50 -5.49
C PHE A 117 -4.44 -17.94 -5.39
N SER A 118 -4.52 -16.66 -5.10
CA SER A 118 -5.74 -15.87 -5.29
C SER A 118 -5.55 -14.89 -6.45
N LEU A 119 -6.65 -14.54 -7.12
CA LEU A 119 -6.65 -13.47 -8.11
C LEU A 119 -6.71 -12.13 -7.37
N LEU A 120 -5.81 -11.22 -7.69
CA LEU A 120 -5.74 -9.92 -7.05
C LEU A 120 -6.99 -9.10 -7.38
N GLN A 121 -7.56 -8.43 -6.38
CA GLN A 121 -8.78 -7.65 -6.51
C GLN A 121 -8.61 -6.24 -5.93
N ALA A 122 -9.34 -5.28 -6.50
CA ALA A 122 -9.51 -3.94 -5.96
C ALA A 122 -11.02 -3.63 -5.93
N GLY A 123 -11.54 -3.24 -4.76
CA GLY A 123 -12.97 -2.94 -4.60
C GLY A 123 -13.89 -4.13 -4.95
N GLY A 124 -13.44 -5.37 -4.70
CA GLY A 124 -14.20 -6.60 -5.03
C GLY A 124 -14.22 -6.97 -6.51
N LYS A 125 -13.49 -6.24 -7.37
CA LYS A 125 -13.32 -6.57 -8.78
C LYS A 125 -11.89 -7.06 -9.02
N GLN A 126 -11.76 -8.13 -9.80
CA GLN A 126 -10.46 -8.61 -10.24
C GLN A 126 -9.68 -7.52 -10.99
N ILE A 127 -8.42 -7.34 -10.63
CA ILE A 127 -7.48 -6.52 -11.37
C ILE A 127 -7.08 -7.31 -12.62
N ARG A 128 -7.29 -6.68 -13.78
CA ARG A 128 -6.93 -7.25 -15.08
C ARG A 128 -6.19 -6.21 -15.91
N LEU A 129 -5.07 -6.64 -16.46
CA LEU A 129 -4.27 -5.89 -17.41
C LEU A 129 -4.52 -6.49 -18.79
N ASP A 130 -5.33 -5.81 -19.59
CA ASP A 130 -5.57 -6.25 -20.96
C ASP A 130 -4.29 -6.08 -21.79
N ALA A 131 -4.00 -7.05 -22.65
CA ALA A 131 -2.98 -6.88 -23.68
C ALA A 131 -3.42 -5.75 -24.61
N GLY A 132 -2.56 -4.74 -24.78
CA GLY A 132 -2.74 -3.66 -25.75
C GLY A 132 -2.42 -4.10 -27.17
#